data_AF-A0A1V9ZZN3-F1
#
_entry.id   AF-A0A1V9ZZN3-F1
#
_cell.length_a   1.000
_cell.length_b   1.000
_cell.length_c   1.000
_cell.angle_alpha   90.00
_cell.angle_beta   90.00
_cell.angle_gamma   90.00
#
_symmetry.space_group_name_H-M   'P 1'
#
loop_
_entity.id
_entity.type
_entity.pdbx_description
1 polymer ?
#
loop_
_entity_poly.entity_id
_entity_poly.type
_entity_poly.pdbx_seq_one_letter_code
_entity_poly.pdbx_strand_id
1 'polypeptide(L)'
;MARSKNSNKATRPTSKSIEQVTKPSLLATESLSNAIAACNAEVAEIAEECRANNRAFRDIEFDIAGNEYDCLSSLTDTWDSSTPGGALRVRQIFKNPIFCDDGFDASDIQQGTTGNCWFLAALASVCSVPRVIENICVARDEKVGVYGFIFFKDGEWQHVIIDDQLFVTHTDFDHAYESYVISDKNKYKELLRTGSQALFFGKSSSARETWLPLLEKAYTKLHGDYKSVEGGFTGEGIEDLTGGVSTKVLMTDILDYDRFWDEEFSRTNVDTLFSAYIMKKYSGMESLSNNGLVHCHAYSILKAVKVNGIRFVMMRNPWGQHEWNGRWSDGSKEWTPEWMAALDHKFGDDGCFWMQYEDFIEEFTEIDQTRLYDATWYINQEWMEYRTSWPAFWDEGIFKFTLTQDSPVNLVLAKSDERYFHGLEGPYNFGLRLKVYHVDGENREFVGQFVRQYYGRSISLEFKSLKAGSYDVDVMVVRTTYGQQGAEQVISDIGASRPDKLLQICKNFNASRAKAVNLNSKYDILDKAKETQSTEFELARQREAKAKREELEAQLAAEEAQPEDEEEAERNDEENEGDNEEENEEEDNYEEDNDDSDEHVEG
;
A
#
# COMPACT_ATOMS: atom_id res chain seq x y z
N MET A 1 -20.59 6.12 -81.89
CA MET A 1 -21.11 6.24 -80.50
C MET A 1 -20.10 5.57 -79.56
N ALA A 2 -19.94 6.10 -78.33
CA ALA A 2 -18.98 5.71 -77.26
C ALA A 2 -17.53 6.21 -77.50
N ARG A 3 -17.11 7.38 -76.98
CA ARG A 3 -16.74 7.81 -75.60
C ARG A 3 -15.54 7.07 -74.97
N SER A 4 -14.40 7.75 -75.06
CA SER A 4 -13.33 7.97 -74.07
C SER A 4 -13.01 6.84 -73.07
N LYS A 5 -11.82 6.25 -73.22
CA LYS A 5 -11.06 5.60 -72.13
C LYS A 5 -10.04 6.61 -71.64
N ASN A 6 -10.22 7.12 -70.43
CA ASN A 6 -9.16 7.81 -69.68
C ASN A 6 -8.99 7.12 -68.33
N SER A 7 -7.75 6.73 -68.06
CA SER A 7 -7.31 6.01 -66.88
C SER A 7 -7.31 6.92 -65.65
N ASN A 8 -8.07 6.55 -64.62
CA ASN A 8 -7.83 7.04 -63.26
C ASN A 8 -7.35 5.86 -62.40
N LYS A 9 -6.07 5.91 -62.03
CA LYS A 9 -5.50 5.14 -60.93
C LYS A 9 -6.15 5.63 -59.63
N ALA A 10 -7.01 4.83 -59.03
CA ALA A 10 -7.40 5.02 -57.65
C ALA A 10 -6.32 4.41 -56.75
N THR A 11 -5.62 5.27 -56.01
CA THR A 11 -4.78 4.95 -54.87
C THR A 11 -5.61 4.20 -53.82
N ARG A 12 -5.13 3.02 -53.40
CA ARG A 12 -5.67 2.31 -52.23
C ARG A 12 -5.50 3.21 -51.00
N PRO A 13 -6.50 3.35 -50.11
CA PRO A 13 -6.26 3.92 -48.80
C PRO A 13 -5.31 2.96 -48.06
N THR A 14 -4.17 3.49 -47.66
CA THR A 14 -3.27 2.89 -46.68
C THR A 14 -4.07 2.46 -45.46
N SER A 15 -3.87 1.21 -45.05
CA SER A 15 -4.36 0.68 -43.77
C SER A 15 -3.99 1.66 -42.67
N LYS A 16 -4.99 2.31 -42.06
CA LYS A 16 -4.81 2.93 -40.75
C LYS A 16 -4.21 1.85 -39.86
N SER A 17 -3.00 2.07 -39.36
CA SER A 17 -2.49 1.36 -38.21
C SER A 17 -3.56 1.52 -37.13
N ILE A 18 -4.27 0.44 -36.85
CA ILE A 18 -5.07 0.34 -35.63
C ILE A 18 -4.02 0.46 -34.53
N GLU A 19 -3.98 1.60 -33.83
CA GLU A 19 -3.33 1.66 -32.52
C GLU A 19 -3.91 0.49 -31.74
N GLN A 20 -3.09 -0.54 -31.52
CA GLN A 20 -3.44 -1.57 -30.57
C GLN A 20 -3.57 -0.84 -29.25
N VAL A 21 -4.81 -0.59 -28.83
CA VAL A 21 -5.10 -0.22 -27.45
C VAL A 21 -4.49 -1.33 -26.61
N THR A 22 -3.32 -1.05 -26.04
CA THR A 22 -2.66 -1.93 -25.10
C THR A 22 -3.65 -2.10 -23.95
N LYS A 23 -4.10 -3.34 -23.73
CA LYS A 23 -4.97 -3.64 -22.60
C LYS A 23 -4.29 -3.17 -21.31
N PRO A 24 -5.03 -2.59 -20.35
CA PRO A 24 -4.44 -2.05 -19.14
C PRO A 24 -3.64 -3.13 -18.41
N SER A 25 -2.53 -2.72 -17.80
CA SER A 25 -1.65 -3.56 -17.00
C SER A 25 -1.25 -2.81 -15.74
N LEU A 26 -0.56 -3.50 -14.83
CA LEU A 26 0.19 -2.81 -13.80
C LEU A 26 1.16 -1.82 -14.42
N LEU A 27 1.46 -0.79 -13.64
CA LEU A 27 2.55 0.11 -13.89
C LEU A 27 3.86 -0.69 -14.05
N ALA A 28 4.31 -0.81 -15.30
CA ALA A 28 5.44 -1.65 -15.65
C ALA A 28 6.76 -0.92 -15.35
N THR A 29 7.41 -1.33 -14.27
CA THR A 29 8.71 -0.80 -13.84
C THR A 29 9.71 -1.94 -13.62
N GLU A 30 10.99 -1.58 -13.55
CA GLU A 30 12.03 -2.49 -13.05
C GLU A 30 11.71 -2.95 -11.62
N SER A 31 11.19 -2.05 -10.77
CA SER A 31 10.82 -2.39 -9.39
C SER A 31 9.72 -3.45 -9.30
N LEU A 32 8.73 -3.44 -10.19
CA LEU A 32 7.70 -4.50 -10.24
C LEU A 32 8.32 -5.86 -10.55
N SER A 33 9.17 -5.91 -11.59
CA SER A 33 9.82 -7.16 -12.01
C SER A 33 10.72 -7.71 -10.91
N ASN A 34 11.45 -6.84 -10.22
CA ASN A 34 12.30 -7.20 -9.08
C ASN A 34 11.49 -7.72 -7.89
N ALA A 35 10.37 -7.06 -7.55
CA ALA A 35 9.49 -7.50 -6.46
C ALA A 35 8.87 -8.88 -6.74
N ILE A 36 8.42 -9.13 -7.98
CA ILE A 36 7.90 -10.44 -8.39
C ILE A 36 8.98 -11.51 -8.29
N ALA A 37 10.20 -11.23 -8.77
CA ALA A 37 11.31 -12.18 -8.72
C ALA A 37 11.73 -12.50 -7.28
N ALA A 38 11.83 -11.48 -6.42
CA ALA A 38 12.15 -11.64 -5.00
C ALA A 38 11.08 -12.48 -4.28
N CYS A 39 9.79 -12.18 -4.52
CA CYS A 39 8.68 -12.94 -3.98
C CYS A 39 8.75 -14.43 -4.35
N ASN A 40 8.98 -14.74 -5.63
CA ASN A 40 9.11 -16.12 -6.09
C ASN A 40 10.28 -16.85 -5.44
N ALA A 41 11.43 -16.18 -5.31
CA ALA A 41 12.62 -16.76 -4.69
C ALA A 41 12.38 -17.08 -3.21
N GLU A 42 11.85 -16.14 -2.44
CA GLU A 42 11.62 -16.30 -1.01
C GLU A 42 10.52 -17.34 -0.71
N VAL A 43 9.43 -17.36 -1.48
CA VAL A 43 8.41 -18.41 -1.37
C VAL A 43 9.00 -19.79 -1.66
N ALA A 44 9.89 -19.91 -2.65
CA ALA A 44 10.55 -21.17 -2.97
C ALA A 44 11.47 -21.64 -1.84
N GLU A 45 12.29 -20.74 -1.28
CA GLU A 45 13.18 -21.01 -0.14
C GLU A 45 12.38 -21.48 1.10
N ILE A 46 11.34 -20.73 1.47
CA ILE A 46 10.44 -21.08 2.58
C ILE A 46 9.82 -22.46 2.34
N ALA A 47 9.38 -22.75 1.11
CA ALA A 47 8.76 -24.02 0.79
C ALA A 47 9.75 -25.19 0.86
N GLU A 48 11.01 -25.00 0.48
CA GLU A 48 12.07 -25.99 0.64
C GLU A 48 12.36 -26.27 2.13
N GLU A 49 12.53 -25.22 2.94
CA GLU A 49 12.75 -25.34 4.38
C GLU A 49 11.59 -26.08 5.06
N CYS A 50 10.35 -25.71 4.73
CA CYS A 50 9.14 -26.32 5.28
C CYS A 50 9.07 -27.82 4.98
N ARG A 51 9.39 -28.22 3.74
CA ARG A 51 9.42 -29.64 3.35
C ARG A 51 10.55 -30.39 4.04
N ALA A 52 11.74 -29.80 4.13
CA ALA A 52 12.90 -30.39 4.82
C ALA A 52 12.60 -30.67 6.31
N ASN A 53 11.85 -29.78 6.95
CA ASN A 53 11.49 -29.89 8.37
C ASN A 53 10.15 -30.61 8.62
N ASN A 54 9.43 -31.04 7.58
CA ASN A 54 8.08 -31.61 7.65
C ASN A 54 7.10 -30.71 8.44
N ARG A 55 7.09 -29.42 8.12
CA ARG A 55 6.24 -28.39 8.76
C ARG A 55 5.51 -27.57 7.71
N ALA A 56 4.40 -26.97 8.12
CA ALA A 56 3.74 -25.94 7.34
C ALA A 56 4.36 -24.59 7.70
N PHE A 57 4.43 -23.67 6.74
CA PHE A 57 4.92 -22.32 6.96
C PHE A 57 4.08 -21.63 8.04
N ARG A 58 4.76 -20.90 8.93
CA ARG A 58 4.13 -20.08 9.95
C ARG A 58 4.77 -18.70 9.87
N ASP A 59 3.95 -17.70 9.63
CA ASP A 59 4.37 -16.32 9.54
C ASP A 59 4.53 -15.77 10.96
N ILE A 60 5.76 -15.77 11.47
CA ILE A 60 6.05 -15.33 12.85
C ILE A 60 5.85 -13.83 13.01
N GLU A 61 6.01 -13.05 11.93
CA GLU A 61 5.82 -11.59 11.96
C GLU A 61 4.34 -11.19 11.98
N PHE A 62 3.45 -12.09 11.55
CA PHE A 62 2.00 -11.89 11.52
C PHE A 62 1.25 -13.16 11.98
N ASP A 63 1.62 -13.65 13.17
CA ASP A 63 1.15 -14.92 13.73
C ASP A 63 -0.25 -14.80 14.36
N ILE A 64 -1.29 -14.80 13.52
CA ILE A 64 -2.67 -14.60 13.97
C ILE A 64 -3.17 -15.64 14.99
N ALA A 65 -2.55 -16.82 15.06
CA ALA A 65 -2.89 -17.86 16.02
C ALA A 65 -2.14 -17.69 17.36
N GLY A 66 -0.93 -17.14 17.33
CA GLY A 66 -0.07 -16.97 18.50
C GLY A 66 -0.14 -15.58 19.14
N ASN A 67 -0.46 -14.55 18.35
CA ASN A 67 -0.58 -13.16 18.76
C ASN A 67 -1.80 -12.50 18.10
N GLU A 68 -2.99 -13.02 18.41
CA GLU A 68 -4.26 -12.50 17.87
C GLU A 68 -4.45 -11.00 18.16
N TYR A 69 -4.12 -10.55 19.37
CA TYR A 69 -4.38 -9.19 19.79
C TYR A 69 -3.63 -8.15 18.96
N ASP A 70 -2.32 -8.32 18.72
CA ASP A 70 -1.53 -7.37 17.93
C ASP A 70 -1.76 -7.47 16.43
N CYS A 71 -2.30 -8.60 15.95
CA CYS A 71 -2.75 -8.75 14.57
C CYS A 71 -4.12 -8.10 14.34
N LEU A 72 -4.96 -8.00 15.38
CA LEU A 72 -6.28 -7.37 15.30
C LEU A 72 -6.25 -5.88 15.63
N SER A 73 -5.43 -5.45 16.59
CA SER A 73 -5.44 -4.08 17.13
C SER A 73 -4.21 -3.29 16.67
N SER A 74 -4.43 -2.05 16.25
CA SER A 74 -3.35 -1.11 15.94
C SER A 74 -2.64 -0.68 17.22
N LEU A 75 -1.59 0.15 17.12
CA LEU A 75 -0.83 0.56 18.31
C LEU A 75 -1.71 1.21 19.37
N THR A 76 -2.60 2.12 18.95
CA THR A 76 -3.45 2.94 19.82
C THR A 76 -4.92 2.52 19.86
N ASP A 77 -5.42 1.83 18.84
CA ASP A 77 -6.84 1.45 18.75
C ASP A 77 -7.03 -0.04 18.93
N THR A 78 -7.91 -0.39 19.85
CA THR A 78 -8.28 -1.79 20.11
C THR A 78 -9.34 -2.26 19.14
N TRP A 79 -9.30 -3.55 18.83
CA TRP A 79 -10.41 -4.23 18.14
C TRP A 79 -11.72 -4.05 18.92
N ASP A 80 -12.72 -3.47 18.26
CA ASP A 80 -14.01 -3.05 18.85
C ASP A 80 -15.22 -3.78 18.23
N SER A 81 -14.97 -4.69 17.29
CA SER A 81 -15.97 -5.60 16.72
C SER A 81 -16.04 -6.94 17.50
N SER A 82 -16.89 -7.87 17.05
CA SER A 82 -16.92 -9.22 17.63
C SER A 82 -15.53 -9.87 17.56
N THR A 83 -15.13 -10.59 18.60
CA THR A 83 -13.86 -11.31 18.59
C THR A 83 -13.95 -12.52 17.67
N PRO A 84 -12.92 -12.82 16.86
CA PRO A 84 -12.83 -14.08 16.14
C PRO A 84 -12.97 -15.30 17.07
N GLY A 85 -13.45 -16.41 16.52
CA GLY A 85 -13.45 -17.71 17.17
C GLY A 85 -12.08 -18.41 17.17
N GLY A 86 -11.02 -17.72 16.74
CA GLY A 86 -9.66 -18.22 16.61
C GLY A 86 -9.22 -18.42 15.15
N ALA A 87 -8.00 -18.93 14.98
CA ALA A 87 -7.36 -19.10 13.68
C ALA A 87 -7.20 -20.57 13.27
N LEU A 88 -7.54 -20.89 12.03
CA LEU A 88 -7.40 -22.22 11.44
C LEU A 88 -6.68 -22.13 10.10
N ARG A 89 -5.94 -23.18 9.71
CA ARG A 89 -5.36 -23.28 8.37
C ARG A 89 -6.41 -23.56 7.31
N VAL A 90 -6.15 -23.16 6.07
CA VAL A 90 -7.00 -23.45 4.91
C VAL A 90 -7.41 -24.93 4.86
N ARG A 91 -6.47 -25.87 5.06
CA ARG A 91 -6.77 -27.33 5.07
C ARG A 91 -7.70 -27.80 6.21
N GLN A 92 -7.86 -27.00 7.25
CA GLN A 92 -8.75 -27.31 8.39
C GLN A 92 -10.15 -26.73 8.18
N ILE A 93 -10.26 -25.62 7.42
CA ILE A 93 -11.50 -24.91 7.10
C ILE A 93 -12.14 -25.53 5.85
N PHE A 94 -11.37 -25.88 4.83
CA PHE A 94 -11.89 -26.30 3.53
C PHE A 94 -11.64 -27.79 3.28
N LYS A 95 -12.65 -28.49 2.74
CA LYS A 95 -12.51 -29.92 2.38
C LYS A 95 -11.63 -30.13 1.14
N ASN A 96 -11.81 -29.30 0.11
CA ASN A 96 -11.07 -29.33 -1.15
C ASN A 96 -10.80 -27.88 -1.59
N PRO A 97 -9.88 -27.17 -0.90
CA PRO A 97 -9.59 -25.78 -1.23
C PRO A 97 -8.99 -25.68 -2.63
N ILE A 98 -9.36 -24.62 -3.32
CA ILE A 98 -8.73 -24.16 -4.56
C ILE A 98 -8.37 -22.70 -4.33
N PHE A 99 -7.22 -22.26 -4.83
CA PHE A 99 -6.87 -20.85 -4.67
C PHE A 99 -7.90 -19.97 -5.39
N CYS A 100 -8.13 -20.25 -6.66
CA CYS A 100 -9.07 -19.57 -7.55
C CYS A 100 -9.51 -20.59 -8.63
N ASP A 101 -10.81 -20.63 -8.97
CA ASP A 101 -11.38 -21.59 -9.93
C ASP A 101 -11.26 -21.07 -11.38
N ASP A 102 -12.15 -20.14 -11.77
CA ASP A 102 -12.32 -19.65 -13.14
C ASP A 102 -11.93 -18.15 -13.27
N GLY A 103 -10.83 -17.79 -12.61
CA GLY A 103 -10.34 -16.42 -12.56
C GLY A 103 -10.88 -15.63 -11.37
N PHE A 104 -10.35 -14.43 -11.18
CA PHE A 104 -10.71 -13.57 -10.06
C PHE A 104 -11.96 -12.77 -10.43
N ASP A 105 -13.14 -13.24 -10.04
CA ASP A 105 -14.38 -12.51 -10.31
C ASP A 105 -14.68 -11.54 -9.16
N ALA A 106 -15.20 -10.37 -9.53
CA ALA A 106 -15.71 -9.44 -8.55
C ALA A 106 -16.81 -10.13 -7.71
N SER A 107 -17.66 -10.99 -8.32
CA SER A 107 -18.74 -11.78 -7.71
C SER A 107 -18.33 -12.65 -6.53
N ASP A 108 -17.05 -12.99 -6.45
CA ASP A 108 -16.53 -13.79 -5.35
C ASP A 108 -16.40 -12.95 -4.08
N ILE A 109 -16.27 -11.62 -4.19
CA ILE A 109 -15.97 -10.75 -3.06
C ILE A 109 -17.18 -10.55 -2.15
N GLN A 110 -17.08 -11.05 -0.91
CA GLN A 110 -18.01 -10.76 0.18
C GLN A 110 -17.24 -10.22 1.39
N GLN A 111 -17.60 -9.02 1.83
CA GLN A 111 -17.04 -8.43 3.05
C GLN A 111 -17.38 -9.26 4.30
N GLY A 112 -16.40 -9.38 5.19
CA GLY A 112 -16.58 -9.95 6.53
C GLY A 112 -16.89 -8.88 7.58
N THR A 113 -16.34 -9.05 8.78
CA THR A 113 -16.64 -8.16 9.92
C THR A 113 -15.81 -6.87 9.98
N THR A 114 -14.72 -6.74 9.22
CA THR A 114 -13.88 -5.53 9.21
C THR A 114 -14.47 -4.42 8.34
N GLY A 115 -14.30 -3.15 8.75
CA GLY A 115 -14.74 -1.95 8.03
C GLY A 115 -13.86 -1.58 6.83
N ASN A 116 -13.45 -2.53 6.00
CA ASN A 116 -12.52 -2.33 4.88
C ASN A 116 -13.21 -2.31 3.50
N CYS A 117 -14.49 -1.91 3.44
CA CYS A 117 -15.30 -1.89 2.21
C CYS A 117 -14.62 -1.16 1.05
N TRP A 118 -13.88 -0.09 1.35
CA TRP A 118 -13.08 0.68 0.40
C TRP A 118 -12.05 -0.18 -0.35
N PHE A 119 -11.35 -1.07 0.36
CA PHE A 119 -10.36 -1.97 -0.21
C PHE A 119 -11.01 -3.08 -1.02
N LEU A 120 -12.09 -3.69 -0.51
CA LEU A 120 -12.82 -4.72 -1.25
C LEU A 120 -13.50 -4.18 -2.52
N ALA A 121 -13.99 -2.93 -2.49
CA ALA A 121 -14.49 -2.25 -3.68
C ALA A 121 -13.37 -1.94 -4.69
N ALA A 122 -12.17 -1.60 -4.20
CA ALA A 122 -11.00 -1.42 -5.06
C ALA A 122 -10.62 -2.74 -5.74
N LEU A 123 -10.57 -3.82 -4.97
CA LEU A 123 -10.28 -5.17 -5.46
C LEU A 123 -11.29 -5.65 -6.50
N ALA A 124 -12.60 -5.44 -6.28
CA ALA A 124 -13.64 -5.72 -7.26
C ALA A 124 -13.46 -4.92 -8.57
N SER A 125 -13.02 -3.66 -8.48
CA SER A 125 -12.72 -2.85 -9.66
C SER A 125 -11.52 -3.44 -10.42
N VAL A 126 -10.49 -3.86 -9.70
CA VAL A 126 -9.29 -4.51 -10.24
C VAL A 126 -9.59 -5.86 -10.91
N CYS A 127 -10.50 -6.67 -10.37
CA CYS A 127 -10.96 -7.93 -10.99
C CYS A 127 -11.51 -7.74 -12.41
N SER A 128 -12.01 -6.53 -12.75
CA SER A 128 -12.46 -6.21 -14.10
C SER A 128 -11.32 -6.10 -15.12
N VAL A 129 -10.06 -6.14 -14.67
CA VAL A 129 -8.84 -6.17 -15.49
C VAL A 129 -7.99 -7.39 -15.11
N PRO A 130 -8.22 -8.57 -15.73
CA PRO A 130 -7.58 -9.83 -15.32
C PRO A 130 -6.05 -9.80 -15.22
N ARG A 131 -5.37 -9.06 -16.11
CA ARG A 131 -3.91 -8.94 -16.09
C ARG A 131 -3.36 -8.26 -14.84
N VAL A 132 -4.16 -7.46 -14.14
CA VAL A 132 -3.71 -6.73 -12.94
C VAL A 132 -3.67 -7.70 -11.76
N ILE A 133 -4.78 -8.37 -11.46
CA ILE A 133 -4.90 -9.27 -10.31
C ILE A 133 -3.98 -10.51 -10.40
N GLU A 134 -3.71 -11.02 -11.60
CA GLU A 134 -2.73 -12.11 -11.81
C GLU A 134 -1.30 -11.70 -11.43
N ASN A 135 -0.94 -10.43 -11.60
CA ASN A 135 0.37 -9.91 -11.21
C ASN A 135 0.45 -9.52 -9.72
N ILE A 136 -0.67 -9.56 -9.00
CA ILE A 136 -0.72 -9.39 -7.54
C ILE A 136 -0.52 -10.75 -6.86
N CYS A 137 -1.18 -11.80 -7.35
CA CYS A 137 -1.11 -13.16 -6.79
C CYS A 137 0.00 -14.00 -7.45
N VAL A 138 1.27 -13.79 -7.08
CA VAL A 138 2.42 -14.21 -7.92
C VAL A 138 3.11 -15.52 -7.54
N ALA A 139 3.08 -15.93 -6.28
CA ALA A 139 3.83 -17.10 -5.81
C ALA A 139 3.07 -17.84 -4.72
N ARG A 140 3.09 -19.17 -4.72
CA ARG A 140 2.45 -20.00 -3.69
C ARG A 140 2.94 -21.44 -3.68
N ASP A 141 2.87 -22.06 -2.51
CA ASP A 141 2.85 -23.51 -2.33
C ASP A 141 1.78 -23.87 -1.31
N GLU A 142 0.65 -24.38 -1.80
CA GLU A 142 -0.52 -24.70 -0.98
C GLU A 142 -0.29 -25.90 -0.04
N LYS A 143 0.70 -26.76 -0.31
CA LYS A 143 0.98 -27.93 0.54
C LYS A 143 1.64 -27.53 1.85
N VAL A 144 2.60 -26.62 1.77
CA VAL A 144 3.27 -26.06 2.96
C VAL A 144 2.52 -24.83 3.50
N GLY A 145 1.61 -24.25 2.72
CA GLY A 145 0.73 -23.16 3.14
C GLY A 145 1.43 -21.79 3.15
N VAL A 146 2.24 -21.50 2.12
CA VAL A 146 2.90 -20.21 1.92
C VAL A 146 2.37 -19.54 0.66
N TYR A 147 2.12 -18.23 0.73
CA TYR A 147 1.59 -17.42 -0.37
C TYR A 147 2.30 -16.07 -0.41
N GLY A 148 2.58 -15.59 -1.61
CA GLY A 148 3.26 -14.34 -1.89
C GLY A 148 2.42 -13.43 -2.79
N PHE A 149 2.28 -12.18 -2.36
CA PHE A 149 1.49 -11.14 -3.01
C PHE A 149 2.32 -9.89 -3.30
N ILE A 150 1.90 -9.09 -4.28
CA ILE A 150 2.58 -7.84 -4.66
C ILE A 150 1.65 -6.64 -4.47
N PHE A 151 2.14 -5.59 -3.82
CA PHE A 151 1.42 -4.33 -3.61
C PHE A 151 2.31 -3.13 -3.97
N PHE A 152 1.69 -2.02 -4.35
CA PHE A 152 2.35 -0.75 -4.59
C PHE A 152 2.24 0.12 -3.34
N LYS A 153 3.38 0.56 -2.81
CA LYS A 153 3.46 1.31 -1.56
C LYS A 153 4.42 2.48 -1.71
N ASP A 154 3.92 3.68 -1.46
CA ASP A 154 4.70 4.92 -1.44
C ASP A 154 5.65 5.03 -2.65
N GLY A 155 5.15 4.71 -3.85
CA GLY A 155 5.90 4.80 -5.10
C GLY A 155 6.69 3.55 -5.51
N GLU A 156 6.64 2.46 -4.76
CA GLU A 156 7.44 1.26 -5.01
C GLU A 156 6.63 -0.03 -4.91
N TRP A 157 6.97 -1.02 -5.73
CA TRP A 157 6.39 -2.35 -5.64
C TRP A 157 7.09 -3.17 -4.56
N GLN A 158 6.31 -3.80 -3.68
CA GLN A 158 6.79 -4.60 -2.55
C GLN A 158 6.03 -5.92 -2.50
N HIS A 159 6.74 -6.99 -2.13
CA HIS A 159 6.11 -8.29 -1.92
C HIS A 159 5.76 -8.53 -0.44
N VAL A 160 4.70 -9.29 -0.21
CA VAL A 160 4.24 -9.69 1.12
C VAL A 160 4.02 -11.20 1.11
N ILE A 161 4.67 -11.90 2.03
CA ILE A 161 4.52 -13.34 2.21
C ILE A 161 3.73 -13.61 3.48
N ILE A 162 2.76 -14.52 3.39
CA ILE A 162 1.90 -14.93 4.49
C ILE A 162 1.77 -16.46 4.56
N ASP A 163 1.39 -16.96 5.73
CA ASP A 163 0.90 -18.33 5.88
C ASP A 163 -0.61 -18.46 5.60
N ASP A 164 -1.08 -19.72 5.57
CA ASP A 164 -2.46 -20.10 5.26
C ASP A 164 -3.45 -20.10 6.46
N GLN A 165 -3.07 -19.51 7.60
CA GLN A 165 -4.00 -19.35 8.73
C GLN A 165 -5.00 -18.22 8.45
N LEU A 166 -6.28 -18.46 8.75
CA LEU A 166 -7.37 -17.51 8.62
C LEU A 166 -8.23 -17.52 9.89
N PHE A 167 -8.75 -16.35 10.26
CA PHE A 167 -9.70 -16.22 11.36
C PHE A 167 -11.05 -16.82 10.99
N VAL A 168 -11.65 -17.56 11.93
CA VAL A 168 -13.00 -18.13 11.81
C VAL A 168 -13.96 -17.49 12.79
N THR A 169 -15.25 -17.53 12.47
CA THR A 169 -16.31 -16.88 13.28
C THR A 169 -16.59 -17.58 14.59
N HIS A 170 -16.50 -18.90 14.62
CA HIS A 170 -16.88 -19.70 15.79
C HIS A 170 -15.67 -20.35 16.46
N THR A 171 -15.73 -20.39 17.80
CA THR A 171 -14.73 -21.03 18.66
C THR A 171 -14.68 -22.54 18.43
N ASP A 172 -13.77 -23.24 19.10
CA ASP A 172 -13.85 -24.70 19.09
C ASP A 172 -15.12 -25.23 19.77
N PHE A 173 -15.47 -26.47 19.44
CA PHE A 173 -16.68 -27.11 19.95
C PHE A 173 -16.78 -27.08 21.48
N ASP A 174 -15.65 -27.22 22.17
CA ASP A 174 -15.60 -27.38 23.61
C ASP A 174 -15.80 -26.02 24.33
N HIS A 175 -15.59 -24.90 23.62
CA HIS A 175 -15.80 -23.53 24.10
C HIS A 175 -17.00 -22.82 23.44
N ALA A 176 -17.72 -23.47 22.53
CA ALA A 176 -18.82 -22.87 21.79
C ALA A 176 -20.15 -22.98 22.53
N TYR A 177 -20.91 -21.87 22.58
CA TYR A 177 -22.26 -21.89 23.13
C TYR A 177 -23.20 -22.77 22.29
N GLU A 178 -23.02 -22.80 20.96
CA GLU A 178 -23.85 -23.58 20.05
C GLU A 178 -23.69 -25.09 20.27
N SER A 179 -22.65 -25.54 21.00
CA SER A 179 -22.47 -26.95 21.38
C SER A 179 -23.61 -27.48 22.27
N TYR A 180 -24.33 -26.61 22.98
CA TYR A 180 -25.53 -26.97 23.74
C TYR A 180 -26.71 -27.36 22.82
N VAL A 181 -26.72 -26.89 21.58
CA VAL A 181 -27.77 -27.14 20.58
C VAL A 181 -27.31 -28.19 19.57
N ILE A 182 -26.05 -28.10 19.12
CA ILE A 182 -25.40 -29.04 18.20
C ILE A 182 -24.44 -29.89 19.02
N SER A 183 -24.92 -30.95 19.66
CA SER A 183 -24.12 -31.79 20.56
C SER A 183 -23.14 -32.75 19.85
N ASP A 184 -23.22 -32.86 18.52
CA ASP A 184 -22.32 -33.65 17.70
C ASP A 184 -21.17 -32.77 17.19
N LYS A 185 -19.95 -33.06 17.67
CA LYS A 185 -18.73 -32.30 17.32
C LYS A 185 -18.42 -32.27 15.83
N ASN A 186 -18.70 -33.36 15.10
CA ASN A 186 -18.46 -33.40 13.66
C ASN A 186 -19.48 -32.54 12.92
N LYS A 187 -20.76 -32.60 13.30
CA LYS A 187 -21.80 -31.73 12.73
C LYS A 187 -21.53 -30.26 13.05
N TYR A 188 -21.12 -29.95 14.27
CA TYR A 188 -20.73 -28.59 14.65
C TYR A 188 -19.62 -28.06 13.74
N LYS A 189 -18.54 -28.84 13.57
CA LYS A 189 -17.44 -28.45 12.69
C LYS A 189 -17.90 -28.25 11.25
N GLU A 190 -18.71 -29.17 10.73
CA GLU A 190 -19.23 -29.10 9.36
C GLU A 190 -20.13 -27.88 9.13
N LEU A 191 -20.93 -27.49 10.12
CA LEU A 191 -21.89 -26.40 9.99
C LEU A 191 -21.29 -25.01 10.26
N LEU A 192 -20.37 -24.89 11.22
CA LEU A 192 -19.95 -23.58 11.76
C LEU A 192 -18.48 -23.26 11.56
N ARG A 193 -17.64 -24.25 11.22
CA ARG A 193 -16.18 -24.09 11.07
C ARG A 193 -15.62 -24.61 9.75
N THR A 194 -16.49 -24.93 8.79
CA THR A 194 -16.10 -25.47 7.47
C THR A 194 -16.62 -24.59 6.34
N GLY A 195 -15.78 -24.35 5.34
CA GLY A 195 -16.11 -23.59 4.14
C GLY A 195 -16.01 -22.07 4.32
N SER A 196 -16.21 -21.36 3.22
CA SER A 196 -16.02 -19.90 3.14
C SER A 196 -16.87 -19.12 4.16
N GLN A 197 -18.09 -19.59 4.45
CA GLN A 197 -18.97 -18.94 5.42
C GLN A 197 -18.50 -19.04 6.88
N ALA A 198 -17.52 -19.90 7.18
CA ALA A 198 -16.89 -19.95 8.49
C ALA A 198 -15.85 -18.84 8.72
N LEU A 199 -15.42 -18.14 7.67
CA LEU A 199 -14.41 -17.08 7.75
C LEU A 199 -14.98 -15.83 8.44
N PHE A 200 -14.13 -15.20 9.24
CA PHE A 200 -14.48 -14.00 10.00
C PHE A 200 -14.35 -12.71 9.18
N PHE A 201 -13.32 -12.63 8.34
CA PHE A 201 -13.08 -11.51 7.44
C PHE A 201 -13.60 -11.79 6.02
N GLY A 202 -13.04 -11.12 5.01
CA GLY A 202 -13.41 -11.27 3.61
C GLY A 202 -13.43 -12.74 3.19
N LYS A 203 -14.46 -13.11 2.43
CA LYS A 203 -14.74 -14.50 2.08
C LYS A 203 -15.29 -14.62 0.67
N SER A 204 -15.00 -15.74 0.01
CA SER A 204 -15.51 -15.99 -1.33
C SER A 204 -16.99 -16.40 -1.28
N SER A 205 -17.80 -15.98 -2.25
CA SER A 205 -19.13 -16.56 -2.47
C SER A 205 -19.04 -18.06 -2.82
N SER A 206 -17.93 -18.48 -3.44
CA SER A 206 -17.58 -19.88 -3.65
C SER A 206 -17.18 -20.58 -2.35
N ALA A 207 -17.70 -21.79 -2.14
CA ALA A 207 -17.44 -22.57 -0.93
C ALA A 207 -16.00 -23.11 -0.82
N ARG A 208 -15.19 -23.02 -1.88
CA ARG A 208 -13.85 -23.65 -1.95
C ARG A 208 -12.71 -22.69 -2.25
N GLU A 209 -13.00 -21.47 -2.69
CA GLU A 209 -11.96 -20.51 -3.07
C GLU A 209 -11.33 -19.83 -1.87
N THR A 210 -10.03 -19.57 -1.98
CA THR A 210 -9.24 -19.01 -0.87
C THR A 210 -8.42 -17.79 -1.24
N TRP A 211 -8.42 -17.35 -2.50
CA TRP A 211 -7.61 -16.22 -2.95
C TRP A 211 -7.95 -14.94 -2.18
N LEU A 212 -9.24 -14.63 -2.01
CA LEU A 212 -9.71 -13.40 -1.37
C LEU A 212 -9.28 -13.28 0.09
N PRO A 213 -9.61 -14.24 1.00
CA PRO A 213 -9.21 -14.13 2.39
C PRO A 213 -7.69 -14.08 2.58
N LEU A 214 -6.92 -14.75 1.70
CA LEU A 214 -5.46 -14.72 1.75
C LEU A 214 -4.91 -13.38 1.25
N LEU A 215 -5.47 -12.82 0.18
CA LEU A 215 -5.08 -11.51 -0.33
C LEU A 215 -5.40 -10.40 0.69
N GLU A 216 -6.60 -10.43 1.27
CA GLU A 216 -6.98 -9.50 2.34
C GLU A 216 -6.03 -9.61 3.54
N LYS A 217 -5.69 -10.82 3.99
CA LYS A 217 -4.69 -11.01 5.05
C LYS A 217 -3.33 -10.43 4.68
N ALA A 218 -2.87 -10.61 3.45
CA ALA A 218 -1.59 -10.06 3.00
C ALA A 218 -1.62 -8.53 2.97
N TYR A 219 -2.72 -7.93 2.51
CA TYR A 219 -2.93 -6.49 2.55
C TYR A 219 -2.96 -5.97 4.00
N THR A 220 -3.63 -6.68 4.90
CA THR A 220 -3.62 -6.37 6.32
C THR A 220 -2.21 -6.45 6.92
N LYS A 221 -1.44 -7.49 6.59
CA LYS A 221 -0.04 -7.62 7.02
C LYS A 221 0.81 -6.45 6.53
N LEU A 222 0.62 -6.02 5.29
CA LEU A 222 1.31 -4.85 4.72
C LEU A 222 1.09 -3.60 5.60
N HIS A 223 -0.13 -3.44 6.12
CA HIS A 223 -0.55 -2.34 7.01
C HIS A 223 -0.35 -2.62 8.51
N GLY A 224 0.14 -3.80 8.87
CA GLY A 224 0.55 -4.18 10.22
C GLY A 224 -0.52 -4.84 11.10
N ASP A 225 -1.81 -4.64 10.86
CA ASP A 225 -2.94 -5.24 11.58
C ASP A 225 -4.30 -4.94 10.94
N TYR A 226 -5.35 -5.67 11.37
CA TYR A 226 -6.72 -5.54 10.85
C TYR A 226 -7.39 -4.21 11.21
N LYS A 227 -6.98 -3.52 12.27
CA LYS A 227 -7.57 -2.23 12.67
C LYS A 227 -7.10 -1.12 11.73
N SER A 228 -5.84 -1.14 11.32
CA SER A 228 -5.23 -0.14 10.44
C SER A 228 -5.80 -0.11 9.01
N VAL A 229 -6.57 -1.13 8.59
CA VAL A 229 -7.25 -1.16 7.28
C VAL A 229 -8.74 -0.76 7.35
N GLU A 230 -9.25 -0.42 8.53
CA GLU A 230 -10.62 0.09 8.68
C GLU A 230 -10.72 1.54 8.21
N GLY A 231 -11.69 1.81 7.32
CA GLY A 231 -11.90 3.14 6.77
C GLY A 231 -10.82 3.57 5.77
N GLY A 232 -11.27 4.02 4.61
CA GLY A 232 -10.35 4.50 3.58
C GLY A 232 -11.06 4.95 2.33
N PHE A 233 -10.26 5.28 1.32
CA PHE A 233 -10.76 5.75 0.03
C PHE A 233 -10.48 4.71 -1.03
N THR A 234 -11.50 4.31 -1.78
CA THR A 234 -11.38 3.25 -2.79
C THR A 234 -10.28 3.57 -3.80
N GLY A 235 -10.12 4.84 -4.20
CA GLY A 235 -9.01 5.28 -5.03
C GLY A 235 -7.62 4.92 -4.48
N GLU A 236 -7.38 5.06 -3.16
CA GLU A 236 -6.11 4.67 -2.53
C GLU A 236 -5.89 3.15 -2.62
N GLY A 237 -6.96 2.36 -2.47
CA GLY A 237 -6.89 0.91 -2.58
C GLY A 237 -6.57 0.46 -4.00
N ILE A 238 -7.11 1.15 -5.01
CA ILE A 238 -6.76 0.87 -6.41
C ILE A 238 -5.31 1.27 -6.69
N GLU A 239 -4.82 2.39 -6.15
CA GLU A 239 -3.39 2.76 -6.24
C GLU A 239 -2.50 1.64 -5.68
N ASP A 240 -2.83 1.12 -4.49
CA ASP A 240 -2.03 0.09 -3.82
C ASP A 240 -2.03 -1.25 -4.58
N LEU A 241 -3.09 -1.54 -5.33
CA LEU A 241 -3.19 -2.74 -6.16
C LEU A 241 -2.55 -2.56 -7.55
N THR A 242 -2.42 -1.33 -8.05
CA THR A 242 -2.14 -1.10 -9.49
C THR A 242 -0.92 -0.24 -9.81
N GLY A 243 -0.46 0.59 -8.87
CA GLY A 243 0.46 1.68 -9.15
C GLY A 243 -0.14 2.80 -10.01
N GLY A 244 -1.46 2.81 -10.18
CA GLY A 244 -2.20 3.87 -10.86
C GLY A 244 -2.20 5.19 -10.08
N VAL A 245 -2.87 6.19 -10.62
CA VAL A 245 -3.05 7.49 -9.96
C VAL A 245 -4.53 7.80 -9.88
N SER A 246 -5.02 8.02 -8.66
CA SER A 246 -6.42 8.30 -8.39
C SER A 246 -6.71 9.79 -8.29
N THR A 247 -7.84 10.19 -8.85
CA THR A 247 -8.39 11.54 -8.74
C THR A 247 -9.83 11.46 -8.27
N LYS A 248 -10.15 12.15 -7.18
CA LYS A 248 -11.52 12.29 -6.71
C LYS A 248 -12.27 13.35 -7.51
N VAL A 249 -13.40 12.96 -8.09
CA VAL A 249 -14.31 13.81 -8.84
C VAL A 249 -15.64 13.88 -8.09
N LEU A 250 -16.03 15.08 -7.65
CA LEU A 250 -17.38 15.29 -7.11
C LEU A 250 -18.36 15.40 -8.27
N MET A 251 -19.49 14.71 -8.17
CA MET A 251 -20.52 14.73 -9.22
C MET A 251 -21.02 16.15 -9.50
N THR A 252 -21.11 16.98 -8.45
CA THR A 252 -21.52 18.39 -8.56
C THR A 252 -20.54 19.28 -9.33
N ASP A 253 -19.31 18.82 -9.53
CA ASP A 253 -18.27 19.59 -10.23
C ASP A 253 -18.11 19.18 -11.69
N ILE A 254 -18.84 18.16 -12.14
CA ILE A 254 -18.90 17.76 -13.54
C ILE A 254 -19.75 18.78 -14.29
N LEU A 255 -19.11 19.55 -15.18
CA LEU A 255 -19.78 20.61 -15.95
C LEU A 255 -20.72 20.04 -17.02
N ASP A 256 -20.31 18.96 -17.68
CA ASP A 256 -21.01 18.34 -18.80
C ASP A 256 -20.91 16.81 -18.66
N TYR A 257 -22.01 16.19 -18.24
CA TYR A 257 -22.09 14.75 -18.02
C TYR A 257 -21.99 13.94 -19.32
N ASP A 258 -22.44 14.49 -20.45
CA ASP A 258 -22.35 13.82 -21.74
C ASP A 258 -20.91 13.80 -22.23
N ARG A 259 -20.22 14.94 -22.14
CA ARG A 259 -18.79 15.02 -22.43
C ARG A 259 -17.96 14.16 -21.48
N PHE A 260 -18.27 14.15 -20.19
CA PHE A 260 -17.58 13.29 -19.22
C PHE A 260 -17.74 11.80 -19.56
N TRP A 261 -18.95 11.38 -19.98
CA TRP A 261 -19.16 10.03 -20.48
C TRP A 261 -18.27 9.72 -21.69
N ASP A 262 -18.31 10.57 -22.72
CA ASP A 262 -17.64 10.32 -23.99
C ASP A 262 -16.09 10.40 -23.88
N GLU A 263 -15.55 11.29 -23.05
CA GLU A 263 -14.09 11.50 -22.93
C GLU A 263 -13.42 10.70 -21.81
N GLU A 264 -14.12 10.45 -20.68
CA GLU A 264 -13.50 9.92 -19.47
C GLU A 264 -14.18 8.61 -19.01
N PHE A 265 -15.48 8.64 -18.70
CA PHE A 265 -16.18 7.50 -18.08
C PHE A 265 -16.25 6.27 -18.99
N SER A 266 -16.42 6.45 -20.30
CA SER A 266 -16.44 5.32 -21.27
C SER A 266 -15.10 4.56 -21.39
N ARG A 267 -14.03 5.06 -20.74
CA ARG A 267 -12.72 4.39 -20.66
C ARG A 267 -12.63 3.38 -19.51
N THR A 268 -13.74 3.10 -18.80
CA THR A 268 -13.81 2.03 -17.78
C THR A 268 -13.21 0.72 -18.33
N ASN A 269 -12.24 0.16 -17.60
CA ASN A 269 -11.49 -1.06 -17.94
C ASN A 269 -10.66 -1.01 -19.23
N VAL A 270 -10.53 0.17 -19.85
CA VAL A 270 -9.62 0.40 -20.99
C VAL A 270 -8.27 0.89 -20.49
N ASP A 271 -8.27 1.98 -19.72
CA ASP A 271 -7.07 2.52 -19.07
C ASP A 271 -7.41 3.27 -17.77
N THR A 272 -8.67 3.17 -17.35
CA THR A 272 -9.17 3.84 -16.16
C THR A 272 -10.08 2.87 -15.40
N LEU A 273 -9.84 2.74 -14.10
CA LEU A 273 -10.77 2.11 -13.17
C LEU A 273 -11.58 3.19 -12.47
N PHE A 274 -12.84 2.87 -12.18
CA PHE A 274 -13.72 3.79 -11.49
C PHE A 274 -14.36 3.10 -10.28
N SER A 275 -14.53 3.87 -9.22
CA SER A 275 -15.35 3.52 -8.07
C SER A 275 -16.20 4.71 -7.69
N ALA A 276 -17.30 4.47 -6.99
CA ALA A 276 -18.24 5.51 -6.61
C ALA A 276 -18.56 5.44 -5.12
N TYR A 277 -19.00 6.57 -4.58
CA TYR A 277 -19.36 6.71 -3.18
C TYR A 277 -20.58 7.62 -3.04
N ILE A 278 -21.41 7.33 -2.04
CA ILE A 278 -22.60 8.11 -1.70
C ILE A 278 -22.38 8.75 -0.33
N MET A 279 -22.13 10.05 -0.30
CA MET A 279 -21.89 10.81 0.92
C MET A 279 -23.20 11.25 1.57
N LYS A 280 -23.31 11.08 2.89
CA LYS A 280 -24.40 11.69 3.68
C LYS A 280 -23.98 13.04 4.23
N LYS A 281 -24.93 13.97 4.21
CA LYS A 281 -24.77 15.24 4.92
C LYS A 281 -24.79 15.00 6.43
N TYR A 282 -23.69 15.34 7.12
CA TYR A 282 -23.52 15.30 8.59
C TYR A 282 -23.44 13.92 9.26
N SER A 283 -23.17 12.85 8.52
CA SER A 283 -22.96 11.53 9.12
C SER A 283 -21.96 10.73 8.29
N GLY A 284 -21.00 10.07 8.96
CA GLY A 284 -20.11 9.10 8.35
C GLY A 284 -20.58 7.66 8.52
N MET A 285 -21.77 7.43 9.09
CA MET A 285 -22.24 6.09 9.42
C MET A 285 -23.02 5.49 8.24
N GLU A 286 -22.67 4.25 7.91
CA GLU A 286 -23.32 3.45 6.88
C GLU A 286 -24.83 3.34 7.12
N SER A 287 -25.61 3.44 6.05
CA SER A 287 -27.07 3.24 6.16
C SER A 287 -27.71 2.86 4.83
N LEU A 288 -28.57 1.84 4.86
CA LEU A 288 -29.38 1.43 3.72
C LEU A 288 -30.48 2.47 3.40
N SER A 289 -30.59 2.85 2.13
CA SER A 289 -31.61 3.74 1.57
C SER A 289 -32.81 2.95 1.03
N ASN A 290 -33.93 3.65 0.80
CA ASN A 290 -35.16 3.05 0.27
C ASN A 290 -35.00 2.51 -1.17
N ASN A 291 -34.03 3.05 -1.93
CA ASN A 291 -33.72 2.60 -3.28
C ASN A 291 -32.74 1.40 -3.31
N GLY A 292 -32.39 0.86 -2.14
CA GLY A 292 -31.50 -0.31 -1.99
C GLY A 292 -30.01 0.03 -1.91
N LEU A 293 -29.62 1.27 -2.22
CA LEU A 293 -28.23 1.72 -2.10
C LEU A 293 -27.87 1.98 -0.63
N VAL A 294 -26.60 1.76 -0.30
CA VAL A 294 -26.02 2.00 1.02
C VAL A 294 -25.25 3.31 0.95
N HIS A 295 -25.61 4.24 1.82
CA HIS A 295 -24.90 5.50 1.92
C HIS A 295 -23.72 5.37 2.89
N CYS A 296 -22.73 6.25 2.73
CA CYS A 296 -21.43 6.21 3.39
C CYS A 296 -20.66 4.91 3.14
N HIS A 297 -20.77 4.39 1.91
CA HIS A 297 -20.23 3.09 1.50
C HIS A 297 -19.61 3.15 0.11
N ALA A 298 -18.58 2.33 -0.12
CA ALA A 298 -17.85 2.24 -1.36
C ALA A 298 -18.51 1.27 -2.36
N TYR A 299 -18.59 1.67 -3.62
CA TYR A 299 -19.07 0.85 -4.73
C TYR A 299 -18.01 0.76 -5.84
N SER A 300 -17.90 -0.40 -6.48
CA SER A 300 -17.08 -0.58 -7.68
C SER A 300 -17.88 -0.29 -8.93
N ILE A 301 -17.27 0.31 -9.96
CA ILE A 301 -17.86 0.40 -11.30
C ILE A 301 -17.20 -0.67 -12.16
N LEU A 302 -17.93 -1.75 -12.45
CA LEU A 302 -17.40 -2.91 -13.17
C LEU A 302 -17.47 -2.73 -14.68
N LYS A 303 -18.47 -2.04 -15.22
CA LYS A 303 -18.63 -1.81 -16.68
C LYS A 303 -19.36 -0.50 -16.94
N ALA A 304 -18.98 0.18 -18.01
CA ALA A 304 -19.73 1.31 -18.59
C ALA A 304 -19.92 1.05 -20.09
N VAL A 305 -21.17 0.88 -20.54
CA VAL A 305 -21.47 0.50 -21.93
C VAL A 305 -22.62 1.30 -22.50
N LYS A 306 -22.59 1.52 -23.82
CA LYS A 306 -23.71 2.12 -24.56
C LYS A 306 -24.34 1.09 -25.48
N VAL A 307 -25.58 0.72 -25.20
CA VAL A 307 -26.32 -0.31 -25.95
C VAL A 307 -27.64 0.29 -26.46
N ASN A 308 -27.87 0.20 -27.77
CA ASN A 308 -29.04 0.78 -28.45
C ASN A 308 -29.31 2.26 -28.11
N GLY A 309 -28.24 3.04 -27.90
CA GLY A 309 -28.32 4.46 -27.59
C GLY A 309 -28.50 4.79 -26.10
N ILE A 310 -28.71 3.79 -25.24
CA ILE A 310 -28.84 3.96 -23.78
C ILE A 310 -27.49 3.66 -23.12
N ARG A 311 -27.13 4.46 -22.12
CA ARG A 311 -25.89 4.32 -21.33
C ARG A 311 -26.17 3.56 -20.06
N PHE A 312 -25.38 2.52 -19.82
CA PHE A 312 -25.52 1.61 -18.69
C PHE A 312 -24.23 1.57 -17.88
N VAL A 313 -24.39 1.49 -16.57
CA VAL A 313 -23.31 1.29 -15.61
C VAL A 313 -23.60 0.01 -14.83
N MET A 314 -22.62 -0.89 -14.78
CA MET A 314 -22.65 -2.06 -13.90
C MET A 314 -21.90 -1.70 -12.63
N MET A 315 -22.62 -1.67 -11.52
CA MET A 315 -22.09 -1.35 -10.20
C MET A 315 -21.90 -2.64 -9.40
N ARG A 316 -21.06 -2.57 -8.36
CA ARG A 316 -20.96 -3.63 -7.35
C ARG A 316 -20.90 -3.10 -5.93
N ASN A 317 -21.73 -3.66 -5.07
CA ASN A 317 -21.61 -3.55 -3.62
C ASN A 317 -20.64 -4.64 -3.08
N PRO A 318 -19.52 -4.29 -2.43
CA PRO A 318 -18.55 -5.25 -1.91
C PRO A 318 -19.07 -6.13 -0.76
N TRP A 319 -20.25 -5.84 -0.19
CA TRP A 319 -20.93 -6.75 0.74
C TRP A 319 -21.42 -8.02 0.06
N GLY A 320 -21.54 -8.03 -1.27
CA GLY A 320 -22.11 -9.15 -2.03
C GLY A 320 -23.62 -9.29 -1.84
N GLN A 321 -24.30 -8.22 -1.42
CA GLN A 321 -25.74 -8.10 -1.24
C GLN A 321 -26.14 -6.62 -1.20
N HIS A 322 -27.45 -6.32 -1.13
CA HIS A 322 -28.01 -4.96 -1.05
C HIS A 322 -27.76 -4.14 -2.32
N GLU A 323 -28.60 -4.40 -3.31
CA GLU A 323 -28.54 -3.84 -4.66
C GLU A 323 -29.58 -2.73 -4.90
N TRP A 324 -29.33 -1.95 -5.95
CA TRP A 324 -30.31 -1.01 -6.51
C TRP A 324 -31.64 -1.69 -6.82
N ASN A 325 -32.76 -1.09 -6.41
CA ASN A 325 -34.10 -1.64 -6.63
C ASN A 325 -34.95 -0.84 -7.65
N GLY A 326 -34.34 0.13 -8.33
CA GLY A 326 -35.00 0.93 -9.36
C GLY A 326 -34.96 0.29 -10.75
N ARG A 327 -34.96 1.13 -11.80
CA ARG A 327 -34.92 0.65 -13.20
C ARG A 327 -33.63 -0.14 -13.46
N TRP A 328 -33.76 -1.27 -14.14
CA TRP A 328 -32.68 -2.23 -14.45
C TRP A 328 -32.08 -2.98 -13.25
N SER A 329 -32.72 -2.89 -12.08
CA SER A 329 -32.49 -3.85 -10.99
C SER A 329 -32.84 -5.29 -11.39
N ASP A 330 -32.42 -6.26 -10.61
CA ASP A 330 -32.73 -7.68 -10.83
C ASP A 330 -34.22 -7.99 -10.96
N GLY A 331 -35.08 -7.27 -10.22
CA GLY A 331 -36.54 -7.42 -10.28
C GLY A 331 -37.22 -6.59 -11.37
N SER A 332 -36.47 -5.85 -12.18
CA SER A 332 -36.99 -4.82 -13.06
C SER A 332 -37.74 -5.39 -14.27
N LYS A 333 -38.90 -4.81 -14.58
CA LYS A 333 -39.73 -5.19 -15.75
C LYS A 333 -39.10 -4.83 -17.10
N GLU A 334 -38.03 -4.04 -17.07
CA GLU A 334 -37.25 -3.54 -18.20
C GLU A 334 -36.45 -4.66 -18.87
N TRP A 335 -36.15 -5.74 -18.15
CA TRP A 335 -35.43 -6.89 -18.68
C TRP A 335 -36.26 -7.67 -19.70
N THR A 336 -35.74 -7.73 -20.92
CA THR A 336 -36.20 -8.65 -21.97
C THR A 336 -35.08 -9.63 -22.33
N PRO A 337 -35.38 -10.77 -23.01
CA PRO A 337 -34.35 -11.70 -23.45
C PRO A 337 -33.23 -11.04 -24.27
N GLU A 338 -33.57 -10.06 -25.09
CA GLU A 338 -32.61 -9.31 -25.89
C GLU A 338 -31.67 -8.47 -25.01
N TRP A 339 -32.20 -7.79 -23.99
CA TRP A 339 -31.40 -6.99 -23.06
C TRP A 339 -30.56 -7.82 -22.12
N MET A 340 -31.09 -8.94 -21.62
CA MET A 340 -30.31 -9.88 -20.80
C MET A 340 -29.10 -10.41 -21.56
N ALA A 341 -29.27 -10.77 -22.83
CA ALA A 341 -28.16 -11.20 -23.68
C ALA A 341 -27.19 -10.06 -24.01
N ALA A 342 -27.68 -8.83 -24.21
CA ALA A 342 -26.85 -7.69 -24.57
C ALA A 342 -25.98 -7.17 -23.41
N LEU A 343 -26.48 -7.26 -22.18
CA LEU A 343 -25.79 -6.80 -20.97
C LEU A 343 -25.17 -7.95 -20.15
N ASP A 344 -25.33 -9.20 -20.59
CA ASP A 344 -24.89 -10.40 -19.86
C ASP A 344 -25.38 -10.38 -18.39
N HIS A 345 -26.65 -10.05 -18.21
CA HIS A 345 -27.26 -9.91 -16.89
C HIS A 345 -27.56 -11.27 -16.27
N LYS A 346 -27.20 -11.42 -14.99
CA LYS A 346 -27.51 -12.58 -14.15
C LYS A 346 -28.34 -12.10 -12.97
N PHE A 347 -29.36 -12.88 -12.60
CA PHE A 347 -30.19 -12.59 -11.43
C PHE A 347 -29.57 -13.19 -10.17
N GLY A 348 -29.62 -12.45 -9.08
CA GLY A 348 -29.22 -12.86 -7.75
C GLY A 348 -28.76 -11.67 -6.93
N ASP A 349 -29.02 -11.67 -5.62
CA ASP A 349 -28.48 -10.67 -4.68
C ASP A 349 -26.99 -11.01 -4.43
N ASP A 350 -26.14 -10.73 -5.41
CA ASP A 350 -24.70 -10.97 -5.41
C ASP A 350 -23.88 -9.66 -5.29
N GLY A 351 -24.60 -8.54 -5.14
CA GLY A 351 -24.09 -7.19 -5.05
C GLY A 351 -23.88 -6.51 -6.41
N CYS A 352 -23.98 -7.21 -7.55
CA CYS A 352 -23.86 -6.63 -8.89
C CYS A 352 -25.21 -6.19 -9.42
N PHE A 353 -25.30 -4.95 -9.90
CA PHE A 353 -26.53 -4.46 -10.52
C PHE A 353 -26.25 -3.53 -11.68
N TRP A 354 -27.18 -3.50 -12.63
CA TRP A 354 -27.19 -2.52 -13.72
C TRP A 354 -28.06 -1.32 -13.34
N MET A 355 -27.63 -0.13 -13.75
CA MET A 355 -28.46 1.07 -13.73
C MET A 355 -28.18 1.94 -14.97
N GLN A 356 -29.10 2.85 -15.29
CA GLN A 356 -28.82 3.85 -16.34
C GLN A 356 -27.85 4.90 -15.81
N TYR A 357 -27.05 5.46 -16.71
CA TYR A 357 -26.10 6.53 -16.35
C TYR A 357 -26.81 7.75 -15.75
N GLU A 358 -28.02 8.04 -16.20
CA GLU A 358 -28.85 9.12 -15.66
C GLU A 358 -29.24 8.87 -14.19
N ASP A 359 -29.61 7.63 -13.84
CA ASP A 359 -29.90 7.26 -12.45
C ASP A 359 -28.62 7.32 -11.60
N PHE A 360 -27.48 6.92 -12.17
CA PHE A 360 -26.18 6.99 -11.48
C PHE A 360 -25.78 8.44 -11.13
N ILE A 361 -26.01 9.39 -12.04
CA ILE A 361 -25.73 10.81 -11.80
C ILE A 361 -26.59 11.37 -10.66
N GLU A 362 -27.83 10.92 -10.53
CA GLU A 362 -28.76 11.41 -9.51
C GLU A 362 -28.46 10.85 -8.12
N GLU A 363 -27.94 9.63 -8.03
CA GLU A 363 -27.79 8.89 -6.77
C GLU A 363 -26.39 8.98 -6.15
N PHE A 364 -25.32 9.02 -6.96
CA PHE A 364 -23.94 9.04 -6.47
C PHE A 364 -23.41 10.46 -6.29
N THR A 365 -22.52 10.64 -5.31
CA THR A 365 -21.98 11.97 -4.97
C THR A 365 -20.53 12.15 -5.38
N GLU A 366 -19.76 11.07 -5.39
CA GLU A 366 -18.32 11.09 -5.66
C GLU A 366 -17.92 9.90 -6.52
N ILE A 367 -16.92 10.11 -7.37
CA ILE A 367 -16.24 9.09 -8.16
C ILE A 367 -14.75 9.20 -7.87
N ASP A 368 -14.09 8.07 -7.64
CA ASP A 368 -12.64 7.99 -7.78
C ASP A 368 -12.33 7.49 -9.19
N GLN A 369 -11.55 8.28 -9.92
CA GLN A 369 -11.04 7.96 -11.25
C GLN A 369 -9.58 7.56 -11.13
N THR A 370 -9.26 6.29 -11.32
CA THR A 370 -7.88 5.79 -11.23
C THR A 370 -7.32 5.50 -12.62
N ARG A 371 -6.40 6.34 -13.09
CA ARG A 371 -5.69 6.10 -14.35
C ARG A 371 -4.65 5.00 -14.14
N LEU A 372 -4.66 4.01 -15.03
CA LEU A 372 -3.66 2.95 -15.10
C LEU A 372 -2.60 3.31 -16.13
N TYR A 373 -1.37 2.88 -15.86
CA TYR A 373 -0.20 3.18 -16.70
C TYR A 373 0.42 1.89 -17.21
N ASP A 374 0.81 1.89 -18.49
CA ASP A 374 1.55 0.79 -19.10
C ASP A 374 3.02 1.15 -19.28
N ALA A 375 3.78 0.28 -19.94
CA ALA A 375 5.21 0.44 -20.18
C ALA A 375 5.59 1.65 -21.06
N THR A 376 4.62 2.41 -21.59
CA THR A 376 4.89 3.62 -22.37
C THR A 376 5.12 4.86 -21.50
N TRP A 377 4.77 4.78 -20.21
CA TRP A 377 4.91 5.86 -19.25
C TRP A 377 6.25 5.79 -18.50
N TYR A 378 6.79 6.96 -18.18
CA TYR A 378 7.98 7.10 -17.33
C TYR A 378 7.56 7.67 -15.98
N ILE A 379 8.14 7.12 -14.91
CA ILE A 379 7.95 7.64 -13.56
C ILE A 379 9.24 8.26 -13.08
N ASN A 380 9.11 9.48 -12.57
CA ASN A 380 10.10 10.16 -11.77
C ASN A 380 9.43 10.53 -10.45
N GLN A 381 10.10 10.25 -9.34
CA GLN A 381 9.60 10.56 -8.01
C GLN A 381 10.75 11.04 -7.13
N GLU A 382 10.44 11.93 -6.20
CA GLU A 382 11.36 12.41 -5.18
C GLU A 382 10.56 12.61 -3.89
N TRP A 383 11.09 12.11 -2.77
CA TRP A 383 10.47 12.22 -1.46
C TRP A 383 11.30 13.13 -0.58
N MET A 384 10.67 13.91 0.30
CA MET A 384 11.36 14.80 1.21
C MET A 384 10.62 14.93 2.55
N GLU A 385 11.36 15.21 3.61
CA GLU A 385 10.81 15.71 4.86
C GLU A 385 10.38 17.16 4.67
N TYR A 386 9.09 17.41 4.80
CA TYR A 386 8.53 18.75 4.64
C TYR A 386 8.02 19.28 5.99
N ARG A 387 8.53 20.44 6.41
CA ARG A 387 8.15 21.09 7.67
C ARG A 387 7.11 22.18 7.43
N THR A 388 5.86 21.89 7.77
CA THR A 388 4.74 22.84 7.60
C THR A 388 4.83 24.02 8.57
N SER A 389 4.54 25.24 8.11
CA SER A 389 4.30 26.41 8.97
C SER A 389 2.83 26.54 9.41
N TRP A 390 2.57 27.27 10.49
CA TRP A 390 1.22 27.74 10.83
C TRP A 390 1.21 29.27 10.97
N PRO A 391 0.38 30.00 10.21
CA PRO A 391 -0.48 29.51 9.13
C PRO A 391 0.33 28.93 7.95
N ALA A 392 -0.35 28.15 7.09
CA ALA A 392 0.28 27.56 5.91
C ALA A 392 0.52 28.62 4.83
N PHE A 393 1.70 28.60 4.20
CA PHE A 393 2.08 29.47 3.08
C PHE A 393 2.44 28.63 1.85
N TRP A 394 2.53 29.29 0.69
CA TRP A 394 3.08 28.68 -0.51
C TRP A 394 4.60 28.72 -0.41
N ASP A 395 5.25 27.58 -0.55
CA ASP A 395 6.67 27.50 -0.80
C ASP A 395 6.89 27.34 -2.30
N GLU A 396 7.70 28.24 -2.87
CA GLU A 396 7.89 28.34 -4.30
C GLU A 396 9.01 27.42 -4.80
N GLY A 397 8.77 26.74 -5.92
CA GLY A 397 9.77 25.93 -6.62
C GLY A 397 10.36 24.80 -5.76
N ILE A 398 9.55 24.20 -4.88
CA ILE A 398 9.94 23.06 -4.05
C ILE A 398 10.38 21.89 -4.93
N PHE A 399 9.59 21.57 -5.95
CA PHE A 399 9.96 20.59 -6.96
C PHE A 399 10.13 21.27 -8.32
N LYS A 400 11.06 20.74 -9.12
CA LYS A 400 11.35 21.24 -10.46
C LYS A 400 11.52 20.06 -11.40
N PHE A 401 11.00 20.19 -12.61
CA PHE A 401 11.19 19.19 -13.64
C PHE A 401 11.34 19.82 -15.02
N THR A 402 11.89 19.07 -15.96
CA THR A 402 12.07 19.52 -17.35
C THR A 402 11.53 18.46 -18.29
N LEU A 403 10.70 18.88 -19.23
CA LEU A 403 10.24 18.04 -20.32
C LEU A 403 11.07 18.32 -21.57
N THR A 404 11.63 17.26 -22.15
CA THR A 404 12.43 17.34 -23.38
C THR A 404 11.58 17.43 -24.64
N GLN A 405 10.30 17.03 -24.56
CA GLN A 405 9.33 17.05 -25.65
C GLN A 405 7.91 17.21 -25.09
N ASP A 406 7.00 17.69 -25.95
CA ASP A 406 5.58 17.75 -25.63
C ASP A 406 5.06 16.35 -25.30
N SER A 407 4.47 16.19 -24.11
CA SER A 407 4.08 14.88 -23.58
C SER A 407 2.83 14.98 -22.70
N PRO A 408 2.00 13.93 -22.62
CA PRO A 408 1.03 13.81 -21.52
C PRO A 408 1.78 13.69 -20.19
N VAL A 409 1.28 14.34 -19.16
CA VAL A 409 1.90 14.36 -17.83
C VAL A 409 0.83 14.25 -16.77
N ASN A 410 1.04 13.37 -15.79
CA ASN A 410 0.29 13.40 -14.53
C ASN A 410 1.25 13.77 -13.41
N LEU A 411 1.03 14.92 -12.78
CA LEU A 411 1.82 15.39 -11.65
C LEU A 411 1.10 15.01 -10.36
N VAL A 412 1.79 14.28 -9.49
CA VAL A 412 1.24 13.81 -8.20
C VAL A 412 2.04 14.43 -7.06
N LEU A 413 1.33 14.99 -6.09
CA LEU A 413 1.88 15.34 -4.79
C LEU A 413 1.27 14.39 -3.76
N ALA A 414 2.11 13.63 -3.06
CA ALA A 414 1.69 12.62 -2.11
C ALA A 414 2.38 12.78 -0.76
N LYS A 415 1.73 12.29 0.29
CA LYS A 415 2.32 12.01 1.61
C LYS A 415 2.40 10.50 1.80
N SER A 416 3.29 10.02 2.67
CA SER A 416 3.35 8.60 3.00
C SER A 416 2.04 8.12 3.60
N ASP A 417 1.71 6.84 3.40
CA ASP A 417 0.54 6.26 4.04
C ASP A 417 0.76 6.11 5.55
N GLU A 418 -0.13 6.72 6.33
CA GLU A 418 -0.04 6.74 7.80
C GLU A 418 -0.48 5.42 8.42
N ARG A 419 -1.23 4.58 7.69
CA ARG A 419 -1.72 3.27 8.18
C ARG A 419 -0.60 2.34 8.62
N TYR A 420 0.57 2.43 7.97
CA TYR A 420 1.74 1.62 8.31
C TYR A 420 2.31 1.89 9.69
N PHE A 421 2.09 3.09 10.20
CA PHE A 421 2.58 3.53 11.49
C PHE A 421 1.46 4.10 12.36
N HIS A 422 0.25 3.53 12.21
CA HIS A 422 -0.94 3.93 12.95
C HIS A 422 -0.68 3.99 14.45
N GLY A 423 -1.00 5.14 15.05
CA GLY A 423 -0.66 5.55 16.40
C GLY A 423 0.54 6.52 16.49
N LEU A 424 1.40 6.61 15.47
CA LEU A 424 2.59 7.49 15.45
C LEU A 424 2.51 8.63 14.41
N GLU A 425 1.40 8.76 13.69
CA GLU A 425 1.14 9.85 12.73
C GLU A 425 1.10 11.24 13.38
N GLY A 426 0.80 11.29 14.67
CA GLY A 426 0.77 12.51 15.46
C GLY A 426 -0.56 13.27 15.38
N PRO A 427 -0.63 14.50 15.93
CA PRO A 427 -1.90 15.13 16.28
C PRO A 427 -2.57 15.89 15.12
N TYR A 428 -2.03 15.79 13.90
CA TYR A 428 -2.39 16.67 12.79
C TYR A 428 -2.73 15.91 11.51
N ASN A 429 -3.77 16.38 10.83
CA ASN A 429 -4.04 16.04 9.44
C ASN A 429 -3.42 17.08 8.51
N PHE A 430 -2.89 16.59 7.40
CA PHE A 430 -2.22 17.40 6.38
C PHE A 430 -3.03 17.38 5.08
N GLY A 431 -3.47 18.55 4.64
CA GLY A 431 -4.10 18.76 3.33
C GLY A 431 -3.07 19.26 2.33
N LEU A 432 -3.04 18.66 1.14
CA LEU A 432 -2.07 18.97 0.10
C LEU A 432 -2.62 19.99 -0.90
N ARG A 433 -1.76 20.87 -1.38
CA ARG A 433 -2.05 21.80 -2.49
C ARG A 433 -0.81 21.99 -3.33
N LEU A 434 -1.01 22.12 -4.63
CA LEU A 434 0.08 22.38 -5.57
C LEU A 434 -0.31 23.37 -6.66
N LYS A 435 0.67 24.09 -7.18
CA LYS A 435 0.58 24.91 -8.39
C LYS A 435 1.75 24.63 -9.29
N VAL A 436 1.51 24.65 -10.60
CA VAL A 436 2.50 24.37 -11.62
C VAL A 436 2.70 25.61 -12.48
N TYR A 437 3.97 25.92 -12.74
CA TYR A 437 4.37 27.06 -13.56
C TYR A 437 5.37 26.61 -14.62
N HIS A 438 5.17 27.04 -15.87
CA HIS A 438 6.18 26.94 -16.91
C HIS A 438 7.18 28.08 -16.73
N VAL A 439 8.47 27.77 -16.84
CA VAL A 439 9.56 28.69 -16.51
C VAL A 439 10.37 29.01 -17.77
N ASP A 440 10.53 30.29 -18.05
CA ASP A 440 11.41 30.82 -19.09
C ASP A 440 12.25 31.97 -18.52
N GLY A 441 13.52 31.68 -18.22
CA GLY A 441 14.40 32.59 -17.49
C GLY A 441 13.86 32.88 -16.08
N GLU A 442 13.57 34.15 -15.79
CA GLU A 442 12.95 34.58 -14.53
C GLU A 442 11.42 34.61 -14.57
N ASN A 443 10.81 34.39 -15.75
CA ASN A 443 9.36 34.44 -15.90
C ASN A 443 8.71 33.10 -15.53
N ARG A 444 7.65 33.16 -14.71
CA ARG A 444 6.85 32.00 -14.28
C ARG A 444 5.42 32.14 -14.81
N GLU A 445 5.07 31.36 -15.81
CA GLU A 445 3.72 31.33 -16.40
C GLU A 445 2.88 30.24 -15.74
N PHE A 446 1.71 30.60 -15.21
CA PHE A 446 0.81 29.67 -14.54
C PHE A 446 0.23 28.63 -15.51
N VAL A 447 0.29 27.34 -15.14
CA VAL A 447 -0.16 26.21 -15.96
C VAL A 447 -1.40 25.54 -15.36
N GLY A 448 -1.38 25.27 -14.04
CA GLY A 448 -2.44 24.52 -13.38
C GLY A 448 -2.28 24.49 -11.87
N GLN A 449 -3.35 24.13 -11.17
CA GLN A 449 -3.33 24.02 -9.71
C GLN A 449 -4.35 23.02 -9.18
N PHE A 450 -4.03 22.45 -8.02
CA PHE A 450 -4.97 21.75 -7.16
C PHE A 450 -4.98 22.43 -5.79
N VAL A 451 -6.11 23.02 -5.42
CA VAL A 451 -6.23 23.85 -4.20
C VAL A 451 -7.43 23.48 -3.32
N ARG A 452 -8.15 22.41 -3.69
CA ARG A 452 -9.29 21.93 -2.91
C ARG A 452 -8.81 21.42 -1.55
N GLN A 453 -9.68 21.52 -0.56
CA GLN A 453 -9.40 20.96 0.76
C GLN A 453 -9.64 19.46 0.70
N TYR A 454 -8.59 18.71 0.40
CA TYR A 454 -8.57 17.26 0.37
C TYR A 454 -7.50 16.76 1.33
N TYR A 455 -7.85 15.76 2.13
CA TYR A 455 -7.00 15.19 3.19
C TYR A 455 -6.64 13.72 2.92
N GLY A 456 -6.80 13.25 1.68
CA GLY A 456 -6.30 11.94 1.29
C GLY A 456 -4.78 11.91 1.15
N ARG A 457 -4.25 10.73 0.82
CA ARG A 457 -2.81 10.48 0.69
C ARG A 457 -2.16 11.23 -0.47
N SER A 458 -2.89 11.50 -1.55
CA SER A 458 -2.34 12.09 -2.78
C SER A 458 -3.31 13.10 -3.41
N ILE A 459 -2.76 14.03 -4.19
CA ILE A 459 -3.50 14.86 -5.15
C ILE A 459 -2.78 14.81 -6.49
N SER A 460 -3.53 14.98 -7.58
CA SER A 460 -2.98 14.86 -8.92
C SER A 460 -3.47 15.96 -9.86
N LEU A 461 -2.66 16.29 -10.86
CA LEU A 461 -3.02 17.12 -12.00
C LEU A 461 -2.63 16.41 -13.29
N GLU A 462 -3.65 16.01 -14.06
CA GLU A 462 -3.46 15.39 -15.37
C GLU A 462 -3.51 16.43 -16.49
N PHE A 463 -2.46 16.44 -17.31
CA PHE A 463 -2.35 17.25 -18.52
C PHE A 463 -2.34 16.32 -19.74
N LYS A 464 -3.34 16.45 -20.62
CA LYS A 464 -3.42 15.68 -21.88
C LYS A 464 -2.21 15.94 -22.79
N SER A 465 -1.62 17.13 -22.72
CA SER A 465 -0.37 17.50 -23.37
C SER A 465 0.23 18.71 -22.69
N LEU A 466 1.42 18.57 -22.12
CA LEU A 466 2.23 19.64 -21.56
C LEU A 466 3.41 19.92 -22.50
N LYS A 467 3.79 21.18 -22.70
CA LYS A 467 4.84 21.55 -23.67
C LYS A 467 6.24 21.22 -23.15
N ALA A 468 7.17 20.95 -24.06
CA ALA A 468 8.59 20.90 -23.73
C ALA A 468 9.04 22.20 -23.05
N GLY A 469 9.82 22.09 -21.98
CA GLY A 469 10.22 23.23 -21.17
C GLY A 469 10.50 22.87 -19.72
N SER A 470 10.88 23.88 -18.93
CA SER A 470 11.15 23.74 -17.51
C SER A 470 9.92 24.15 -16.69
N TYR A 471 9.70 23.48 -15.57
CA TYR A 471 8.55 23.71 -14.72
C TYR A 471 8.95 23.80 -13.25
N ASP A 472 8.35 24.77 -12.56
CA ASP A 472 8.39 24.87 -11.10
C ASP A 472 7.05 24.39 -10.53
N VAL A 473 7.13 23.66 -9.42
CA VAL A 473 5.97 23.21 -8.64
C VAL A 473 6.02 23.86 -7.26
N ASP A 474 5.03 24.71 -6.99
CA ASP A 474 4.83 25.32 -5.69
C ASP A 474 3.94 24.41 -4.85
N VAL A 475 4.28 24.29 -3.57
CA VAL A 475 3.59 23.40 -2.64
C VAL A 475 3.06 24.22 -1.45
N MET A 476 1.88 23.84 -0.98
CA MET A 476 1.36 24.30 0.30
C MET A 476 0.76 23.10 1.03
N VAL A 477 1.22 22.87 2.26
CA VAL A 477 0.66 21.84 3.14
C VAL A 477 -0.11 22.50 4.27
N VAL A 478 -1.42 22.27 4.28
CA VAL A 478 -2.33 22.81 5.30
C VAL A 478 -2.41 21.84 6.47
N ARG A 479 -2.01 22.31 7.66
CA ARG A 479 -2.07 21.52 8.88
C ARG A 479 -3.32 21.84 9.72
N THR A 480 -4.09 20.83 10.09
CA THR A 480 -5.26 20.94 10.99
C THR A 480 -5.18 19.93 12.13
N THR A 481 -5.52 20.33 13.36
CA THR A 481 -5.53 19.45 14.53
C THR A 481 -6.63 18.39 14.40
N TYR A 482 -6.29 17.12 14.68
CA TYR A 482 -7.20 15.99 14.62
C TYR A 482 -7.51 15.38 16.00
N GLY A 483 -6.86 15.86 17.06
CA GLY A 483 -7.15 15.46 18.45
C GLY A 483 -6.43 14.20 18.92
N GLN A 484 -5.55 13.62 18.10
CA GLN A 484 -4.66 12.53 18.50
C GLN A 484 -3.50 13.03 19.36
N GLN A 485 -2.82 12.11 20.04
CA GLN A 485 -1.62 12.39 20.82
C GLN A 485 -0.39 12.54 19.90
N GLY A 486 0.65 13.20 20.40
CA GLY A 486 1.96 13.21 19.73
C GLY A 486 2.65 11.85 19.82
N ALA A 487 3.44 11.49 18.82
CA ALA A 487 4.14 10.22 18.76
C ALA A 487 4.98 9.94 20.02
N GLU A 488 5.65 10.95 20.57
CA GLU A 488 6.44 10.82 21.81
C GLU A 488 5.58 10.48 23.03
N GLN A 489 4.36 11.03 23.11
CA GLN A 489 3.42 10.70 24.18
C GLN A 489 2.91 9.27 24.05
N VAL A 490 2.57 8.85 22.83
CA VAL A 490 2.13 7.49 22.53
C VAL A 490 3.22 6.48 22.89
N ILE A 491 4.47 6.75 22.50
CA ILE A 491 5.63 5.94 22.88
C ILE A 491 5.76 5.82 24.40
N SER A 492 5.66 6.94 25.12
CA SER A 492 5.72 6.94 26.59
C SER A 492 4.58 6.14 27.23
N ASP A 493 3.36 6.24 26.70
CA ASP A 493 2.18 5.61 27.29
C ASP A 493 2.10 4.10 27.00
N ILE A 494 2.57 3.68 25.81
CA ILE A 494 2.42 2.31 25.30
C ILE A 494 3.70 1.48 25.44
N GLY A 495 4.87 2.12 25.55
CA GLY A 495 6.18 1.47 25.48
C GLY A 495 6.37 0.29 26.44
N ALA A 496 5.71 0.31 27.60
CA ALA A 496 5.78 -0.78 28.57
C ALA A 496 4.73 -1.89 28.38
N SER A 497 3.59 -1.61 27.74
CA SER A 497 2.47 -2.55 27.65
C SER A 497 2.49 -3.39 26.37
N ARG A 498 3.07 -2.86 25.28
CA ARG A 498 3.11 -3.52 23.96
C ARG A 498 4.45 -3.29 23.22
N PRO A 499 5.59 -3.76 23.76
CA PRO A 499 6.91 -3.45 23.22
C PRO A 499 7.14 -3.98 21.80
N ASP A 500 6.66 -5.19 21.47
CA ASP A 500 6.85 -5.79 20.14
C ASP A 500 6.02 -5.06 19.06
N LYS A 501 4.76 -4.73 19.36
CA LYS A 501 3.92 -3.91 18.47
C LYS A 501 4.52 -2.52 18.27
N LEU A 502 5.00 -1.89 19.34
CA LEU A 502 5.66 -0.59 19.22
C LEU A 502 6.91 -0.68 18.35
N LEU A 503 7.74 -1.71 18.52
CA LEU A 503 8.94 -1.92 17.70
C LEU A 503 8.58 -2.08 16.21
N GLN A 504 7.55 -2.87 15.88
CA GLN A 504 7.06 -3.02 14.51
C GLN A 504 6.67 -1.66 13.92
N ILE A 505 5.85 -0.90 14.63
CA ILE A 505 5.32 0.39 14.17
C ILE A 505 6.41 1.46 14.08
N CYS A 506 7.38 1.49 15.00
CA CYS A 506 8.56 2.37 14.90
C CYS A 506 9.42 2.04 13.68
N LYS A 507 9.63 0.76 13.35
CA LYS A 507 10.35 0.36 12.13
C LYS A 507 9.64 0.86 10.88
N ASN A 508 8.31 0.71 10.81
CA ASN A 508 7.51 1.19 9.69
C ASN A 508 7.57 2.72 9.55
N PHE A 509 7.48 3.45 10.66
CA PHE A 509 7.62 4.90 10.68
C PHE A 509 8.97 5.36 10.12
N ASN A 510 10.07 4.74 10.58
CA ASN A 510 11.40 5.06 10.10
C ASN A 510 11.61 4.67 8.64
N ALA A 511 11.11 3.51 8.20
CA ALA A 511 11.19 3.07 6.81
C ALA A 511 10.46 4.04 5.87
N SER A 512 9.30 4.57 6.30
CA SER A 512 8.58 5.62 5.58
C SER A 512 9.42 6.91 5.44
N ARG A 513 10.04 7.37 6.54
CA ARG A 513 10.90 8.55 6.53
C ARG A 513 12.18 8.37 5.71
N ALA A 514 12.73 7.15 5.68
CA ALA A 514 13.99 6.85 5.00
C ALA A 514 13.98 7.15 3.49
N LYS A 515 12.79 7.31 2.89
CA LYS A 515 12.62 7.73 1.49
C LYS A 515 13.05 9.17 1.24
N ALA A 516 13.06 10.02 2.26
CA ALA A 516 13.33 11.45 2.11
C ALA A 516 14.78 11.74 1.71
N VAL A 517 14.99 12.50 0.63
CA VAL A 517 16.33 12.91 0.18
C VAL A 517 17.03 13.86 1.16
N ASN A 518 16.25 14.61 1.94
CA ASN A 518 16.71 15.55 2.97
C ASN A 518 16.50 15.00 4.39
N LEU A 519 16.52 13.67 4.55
CA LEU A 519 16.32 13.01 5.84
C LEU A 519 17.25 13.55 6.93
N ASN A 520 16.67 13.97 8.05
CA ASN A 520 17.43 14.19 9.26
C ASN A 520 17.87 12.86 9.88
N SER A 521 19.09 12.42 9.55
CA SER A 521 19.70 11.17 10.04
C SER A 521 19.88 11.10 11.56
N LYS A 522 19.76 12.22 12.29
CA LYS A 522 19.85 12.25 13.75
C LYS A 522 18.53 11.92 14.45
N TYR A 523 17.41 11.91 13.72
CA TYR A 523 16.11 11.55 14.29
C TYR A 523 15.81 10.09 13.95
N ASP A 524 15.74 9.27 14.99
CA ASP A 524 15.24 7.90 14.97
C ASP A 524 14.15 7.78 16.04
N ILE A 525 12.92 7.44 15.63
CA ILE A 525 11.81 7.28 16.58
C ILE A 525 12.03 6.09 17.53
N LEU A 526 12.79 5.09 17.08
CA LEU A 526 13.13 3.92 17.86
C LEU A 526 14.06 4.27 19.01
N ASP A 527 14.94 5.26 18.84
CA ASP A 527 15.78 5.73 19.95
C ASP A 527 14.94 6.34 21.07
N LYS A 528 13.87 7.08 20.71
CA LYS A 528 12.90 7.56 21.70
C LYS A 528 12.16 6.42 22.41
N ALA A 529 11.79 5.38 21.67
CA ALA A 529 11.17 4.20 22.27
C ALA A 529 12.13 3.49 23.24
N LYS A 530 13.41 3.32 22.86
CA LYS A 530 14.44 2.75 23.74
C LYS A 530 14.62 3.55 25.01
N GLU A 531 14.61 4.88 24.96
CA GLU A 531 14.72 5.74 26.15
C GLU A 531 13.61 5.44 27.18
N THR A 532 12.39 5.11 26.71
CA THR A 532 11.27 4.77 27.61
C THR A 532 11.30 3.33 28.13
N GLN A 533 12.02 2.43 27.44
CA GLN A 533 12.06 0.99 27.78
C GLN A 533 13.36 0.55 28.47
N SER A 534 14.43 1.36 28.40
CA SER A 534 15.73 1.00 28.95
C SER A 534 15.74 1.04 30.48
N THR A 535 16.32 0.03 31.09
CA THR A 535 16.62 0.00 32.52
C THR A 535 17.73 1.00 32.87
N GLU A 536 17.82 1.41 34.14
CA GLU A 536 18.93 2.26 34.62
C GLU A 536 20.32 1.64 34.35
N PHE A 537 20.43 0.31 34.38
CA PHE A 537 21.65 -0.40 34.05
C PHE A 537 22.04 -0.23 32.57
N GLU A 538 21.07 -0.36 31.66
CA GLU A 538 21.28 -0.18 30.23
C GLU A 538 21.62 1.27 29.89
N LEU A 539 20.91 2.23 30.51
CA LEU A 539 21.20 3.66 30.37
C LEU A 539 22.61 4.02 30.87
N ALA A 540 23.05 3.44 31.99
CA ALA A 540 24.41 3.63 32.49
C ALA A 540 25.46 3.10 31.50
N ARG A 541 25.24 1.90 30.93
CA ARG A 541 26.14 1.32 29.93
C ARG A 541 26.18 2.11 28.63
N GLN A 542 25.05 2.67 28.20
CA GLN A 542 24.98 3.56 27.04
C GLN A 542 25.73 4.87 27.27
N ARG A 543 25.61 5.46 28.47
CA ARG A 543 26.38 6.66 28.85
C ARG A 543 27.88 6.39 28.84
N GLU A 544 28.33 5.26 29.38
CA GLU A 544 29.74 4.83 29.29
C GLU A 544 30.20 4.64 27.84
N ALA A 545 29.41 3.94 27.02
CA ALA A 545 29.75 3.72 25.61
C ALA A 545 29.82 5.02 24.81
N LYS A 546 28.89 5.95 25.07
CA LYS A 546 28.86 7.28 24.45
C LYS A 546 30.08 8.10 24.88
N ALA A 547 30.43 8.12 26.17
CA ALA A 547 31.60 8.83 26.67
C ALA A 547 32.89 8.30 26.02
N LYS A 548 33.04 6.97 25.90
CA LYS A 548 34.19 6.36 25.20
C LYS A 548 34.26 6.73 23.72
N ARG A 549 33.10 6.81 23.04
CA ARG A 549 33.06 7.21 21.63
C ARG A 549 33.42 8.68 21.45
N GLU A 550 32.89 9.56 22.28
CA GLU A 550 33.22 11.00 22.25
C GLU A 550 34.70 11.24 22.59
N GLU A 551 35.27 10.44 23.51
CA GLU A 551 36.71 10.46 23.80
C GLU A 551 37.55 10.01 22.60
N LEU A 552 37.14 8.93 21.92
CA LEU A 552 37.82 8.45 20.71
C LEU A 552 37.70 9.43 19.53
N GLU A 553 36.52 10.01 19.31
CA GLU A 553 36.31 11.03 18.28
C GLU A 553 37.14 12.29 18.56
N ALA A 554 37.25 12.70 19.84
CA ALA A 554 38.12 13.81 20.23
C ALA A 554 39.61 13.50 20.05
N GLN A 555 40.04 12.26 20.30
CA GLN A 555 41.42 11.81 20.05
C GLN A 555 41.72 11.80 18.54
N LEU A 556 40.85 11.22 17.72
CA LEU A 556 41.01 11.19 16.26
C LEU A 556 41.00 12.60 15.64
N ALA A 557 40.11 13.48 16.10
CA ALA A 557 40.09 14.87 15.65
C ALA A 557 41.32 15.67 16.09
N ALA A 558 41.91 15.33 17.25
CA ALA A 558 43.17 15.93 17.70
C ALA A 558 44.38 15.41 16.90
N GLU A 559 44.33 14.15 16.44
CA GLU A 559 45.34 13.51 15.58
C GLU A 559 45.27 14.05 14.14
N GLU A 560 44.06 14.23 13.58
CA GLU A 560 43.84 14.86 12.26
C GLU A 560 44.16 16.38 12.24
N ALA A 561 44.14 17.04 13.40
CA ALA A 561 44.49 18.46 13.52
C ALA A 561 46.00 18.73 13.68
N GLN A 562 46.83 17.69 13.70
CA GLN A 562 48.29 17.84 13.63
C GLN A 562 48.71 18.05 12.16
N PRO A 563 49.32 19.19 11.78
CA PRO A 563 49.83 19.37 10.42
C PRO A 563 50.97 18.39 10.14
N GLU A 564 51.02 17.84 8.91
CA GLU A 564 52.18 17.14 8.34
C GLU A 564 53.37 18.11 8.20
N ASP A 565 53.98 18.50 9.33
CA ASP A 565 55.21 19.27 9.39
C ASP A 565 56.32 18.45 10.10
N GLU A 566 56.50 17.18 9.71
CA GLU A 566 57.64 16.37 10.17
C GLU A 566 58.42 15.66 9.04
N GLU A 567 58.09 15.87 7.74
CA GLU A 567 58.93 15.35 6.63
C GLU A 567 59.83 16.41 5.95
N GLU A 568 59.78 17.69 6.37
CA GLU A 568 60.68 18.75 5.83
C GLU A 568 61.78 19.21 6.82
N ALA A 569 61.79 18.68 8.06
CA ALA A 569 62.80 19.02 9.06
C ALA A 569 64.02 18.06 9.07
N GLU A 570 63.87 16.79 8.69
CA GLU A 570 65.00 15.82 8.65
C GLU A 570 65.82 15.85 7.35
N ARG A 571 65.57 16.81 6.44
CA ARG A 571 66.44 17.05 5.27
C ARG A 571 67.43 18.22 5.44
N ASN A 572 67.41 18.91 6.58
CA ASN A 572 68.29 20.07 6.82
C ASN A 572 69.24 19.91 8.03
N ASP A 573 69.24 18.77 8.73
CA ASP A 573 70.14 18.51 9.87
C ASP A 573 71.29 17.52 9.59
N GLU A 574 71.56 17.18 8.32
CA GLU A 574 72.78 16.44 7.91
C GLU A 574 73.98 17.36 7.58
N GLU A 575 73.94 18.67 7.88
CA GLU A 575 75.07 19.60 7.62
C GLU A 575 75.68 20.26 8.86
N ASN A 576 75.37 19.84 10.08
CA ASN A 576 76.10 20.33 11.25
C ASN A 576 76.23 19.31 12.36
N GLU A 577 77.45 19.20 12.89
CA GLU A 577 77.84 18.43 14.07
C GLU A 577 78.25 16.98 13.82
N GLY A 578 79.25 16.83 12.95
CA GLY A 578 80.38 15.96 13.29
C GLY A 578 81.27 16.68 14.29
N ASP A 579 81.32 16.20 15.53
CA ASP A 579 82.57 15.99 16.25
C ASP A 579 82.31 15.50 17.69
N ASN A 580 82.98 14.38 17.99
CA ASN A 580 83.41 13.91 19.31
C ASN A 580 82.31 13.36 20.22
N GLU A 581 82.42 12.20 20.84
CA GLU A 581 83.45 11.17 21.08
C GLU A 581 82.72 10.35 22.19
N GLU A 582 82.33 9.11 21.94
CA GLU A 582 83.03 7.93 22.46
C GLU A 582 83.29 8.00 23.98
N GLU A 583 82.59 7.17 24.76
CA GLU A 583 83.21 5.98 25.39
C GLU A 583 82.33 5.33 26.47
N ASN A 584 82.38 3.98 26.45
CA ASN A 584 82.12 3.00 27.51
C ASN A 584 80.63 2.65 27.75
N GLU A 585 80.06 1.59 27.19
CA GLU A 585 80.47 0.16 27.09
C GLU A 585 80.75 -0.53 28.45
N GLU A 586 79.94 -1.56 28.69
CA GLU A 586 80.16 -2.86 29.37
C GLU A 586 78.92 -3.21 30.23
N GLU A 587 78.06 -4.12 29.74
CA GLU A 587 78.15 -5.58 29.93
C GLU A 587 77.94 -5.99 31.40
N ASP A 588 76.79 -6.60 31.72
CA ASP A 588 76.75 -8.04 32.03
C ASP A 588 75.38 -8.49 32.59
N ASN A 589 74.76 -9.31 31.76
CA ASN A 589 74.09 -10.58 32.00
C ASN A 589 74.09 -11.23 33.42
N TYR A 590 73.05 -12.05 33.65
CA TYR A 590 72.91 -13.20 34.55
C TYR A 590 72.00 -13.13 35.80
N GLU A 591 71.01 -14.04 35.73
CA GLU A 591 70.42 -14.90 36.79
C GLU A 591 69.57 -14.25 37.88
N GLU A 592 68.29 -14.64 37.95
CA GLU A 592 67.85 -15.45 39.09
C GLU A 592 66.61 -16.30 38.79
N ASP A 593 66.67 -17.48 39.38
CA ASP A 593 65.87 -18.69 39.21
C ASP A 593 64.58 -18.72 40.06
N ASN A 594 63.64 -19.51 39.55
CA ASN A 594 62.80 -20.52 40.22
C ASN A 594 61.45 -20.24 40.93
N ASP A 595 60.57 -21.20 40.59
CA ASP A 595 59.55 -21.93 41.36
C ASP A 595 58.16 -21.31 41.52
N ASP A 596 57.15 -21.81 40.79
CA ASP A 596 56.36 -23.06 40.96
C ASP A 596 55.10 -22.76 41.82
N SER A 597 53.89 -23.28 41.59
CA SER A 597 53.38 -24.39 40.76
C SER A 597 51.83 -24.36 40.81
N ASP A 598 51.20 -24.86 39.73
CA ASP A 598 50.06 -25.81 39.66
C ASP A 598 48.71 -25.54 40.38
N GLU A 599 47.53 -26.00 39.93
CA GLU A 599 47.07 -27.01 38.95
C GLU A 599 45.55 -26.72 38.72
N HIS A 600 45.04 -26.58 37.49
CA HIS A 600 44.15 -27.51 36.76
C HIS A 600 42.92 -28.11 37.48
N VAL A 601 41.74 -28.04 36.84
CA VAL A 601 40.95 -29.18 36.29
C VAL A 601 39.51 -28.74 35.90
N GLU A 602 39.10 -29.12 34.68
CA GLU A 602 37.74 -29.09 34.13
C GLU A 602 36.82 -30.18 34.71
N GLY A 603 35.50 -29.98 34.61
CA GLY A 603 34.46 -31.00 34.77
C GLY A 603 33.10 -30.52 34.30
#